data_AF-A0A1D1ZMK1-F1
#
_entry.id   AF-A0A1D1ZMK1-F1
#
_cell.length_a   1.000
_cell.length_b   1.000
_cell.length_c   1.000
_cell.angle_alpha   90.00
_cell.angle_beta   90.00
_cell.angle_gamma   90.00
#
_symmetry.space_group_name_H-M   'P 1'
#
loop_
_entity.id
_entity.type
_entity.pdbx_description
1 polymer ?
#
loop_
_entity_poly.entity_id
_entity_poly.type
_entity_poly.pdbx_seq_one_letter_code
_entity_poly.pdbx_strand_id
1 'polypeptide(L)'
;MGALSPGQLVTQLSEALAPRGFDIISPLALSWYNDSLPGTLSSNRIRPAGRAGSAAFAVLVGSSAVLWRAFLQHCAANGEWAALPHPLEAYVECAVSAVLASLPQPPARVVWSHSQTDCLAGEAPGYVAMQRAAVAAGTAWLDPCSHLLVHPRHGPWLSLRCLLLFDDLAWAEAQPPPLPCPLAPGVQQAVRARFEAALHATSRGSIPQRDQVQRVWEMWVATREALSPGHPGRYCDSQLQYHYTRNKEVLRDSMEAVSATQ
;
A
#
# COMPACT_ATOMS: atom_id res chain seq x y z
N MET A 1 -14.82 13.71 26.86
CA MET A 1 -15.21 12.75 25.81
C MET A 1 -14.48 11.45 26.10
N GLY A 2 -15.17 10.31 26.10
CA GLY A 2 -14.56 9.01 26.39
C GLY A 2 -13.60 8.56 25.30
N ALA A 3 -12.70 7.63 25.62
CA ALA A 3 -11.83 7.00 24.63
C ALA A 3 -12.68 6.23 23.60
N LEU A 4 -12.35 6.37 22.32
CA LEU A 4 -13.03 5.64 21.26
C LEU A 4 -12.64 4.16 21.30
N SER A 5 -13.59 3.28 21.00
CA SER A 5 -13.27 1.87 20.77
C SER A 5 -12.46 1.70 19.48
N PRO A 6 -11.67 0.62 19.32
CA PRO A 6 -10.99 0.33 18.06
C PRO A 6 -11.90 0.33 16.83
N GLY A 7 -13.11 -0.23 16.93
CA GLY A 7 -14.08 -0.22 15.83
C GLY A 7 -14.58 1.19 15.47
N GLN A 8 -14.76 2.07 16.46
CA GLN A 8 -15.10 3.48 16.22
C GLN A 8 -13.95 4.22 15.54
N LEU A 9 -12.70 3.95 15.94
CA LEU A 9 -11.50 4.51 15.30
C LEU A 9 -11.38 4.06 13.84
N VAL A 10 -11.64 2.79 13.52
CA VAL A 10 -11.65 2.30 12.13
C VAL A 10 -12.68 3.05 11.29
N THR A 11 -13.89 3.25 11.83
CA THR A 11 -14.96 3.97 11.14
C THR A 11 -14.56 5.42 10.86
N GLN A 12 -14.08 6.13 11.88
CA GLN A 12 -13.65 7.53 11.75
C GLN A 12 -12.46 7.68 10.80
N LEU A 13 -11.48 6.77 10.85
CA LEU A 13 -10.35 6.74 9.92
C LEU A 13 -10.83 6.54 8.47
N SER A 14 -11.74 5.60 8.25
CA SER A 14 -12.30 5.32 6.92
C SER A 14 -13.01 6.54 6.35
N GLU A 15 -13.89 7.18 7.12
CA GLU A 15 -14.63 8.37 6.70
C GLU A 15 -13.71 9.57 6.44
N ALA A 16 -12.70 9.78 7.28
CA ALA A 16 -11.81 10.94 7.17
C ALA A 16 -10.74 10.77 6.06
N LEU A 17 -10.30 9.54 5.78
CA LEU A 17 -9.30 9.25 4.76
C LEU A 17 -9.90 9.03 3.37
N ALA A 18 -11.16 8.60 3.25
CA ALA A 18 -11.80 8.34 1.96
C ALA A 18 -11.79 9.56 1.00
N PRO A 19 -12.13 10.80 1.42
CA PRO A 19 -12.04 11.99 0.57
C PRO A 19 -10.61 12.32 0.11
N ARG A 20 -9.61 11.78 0.82
CA ARG A 20 -8.17 11.93 0.53
C ARG A 20 -7.64 10.77 -0.31
N GLY A 21 -8.51 9.88 -0.78
CA GLY A 21 -8.17 8.82 -1.73
C GLY A 21 -7.61 7.54 -1.11
N PHE A 22 -7.86 7.29 0.18
CA PHE A 22 -7.57 6.00 0.81
C PHE A 22 -8.86 5.24 1.09
N ASP A 23 -9.00 4.08 0.46
CA ASP A 23 -10.20 3.25 0.47
C ASP A 23 -9.94 1.81 0.95
N ILE A 24 -8.72 1.53 1.40
CA ILE A 24 -8.34 0.26 2.02
C ILE A 24 -7.95 0.57 3.47
N ILE A 25 -8.86 0.27 4.38
CA ILE A 25 -8.68 0.44 5.82
C ILE A 25 -9.00 -0.90 6.46
N SER A 26 -7.99 -1.59 6.98
CA SER A 26 -8.14 -2.94 7.51
C SER A 26 -7.57 -3.05 8.92
N PRO A 27 -8.40 -3.30 9.94
CA PRO A 27 -7.91 -3.52 11.29
C PRO A 27 -7.26 -4.90 11.43
N LEU A 28 -6.29 -5.00 12.33
CA LEU A 28 -5.67 -6.26 12.72
C LEU A 28 -5.06 -6.15 14.12
N ALA A 29 -4.86 -7.30 14.76
CA ALA A 29 -3.95 -7.37 15.90
C ALA A 29 -2.49 -7.44 15.42
N LEU A 30 -1.58 -6.85 16.18
CA LEU A 30 -0.14 -6.89 15.90
C LEU A 30 0.40 -8.33 15.79
N SER A 31 -0.10 -9.23 16.63
CA SER A 31 0.24 -10.66 16.60
C SER A 31 -0.07 -11.30 15.25
N TRP A 32 -1.20 -10.96 14.60
CA TRP A 32 -1.57 -11.55 13.31
C TRP A 32 -0.53 -11.24 12.24
N TYR A 33 -0.05 -9.99 12.19
CA TYR A 33 1.05 -9.62 11.30
C TYR A 33 2.32 -10.40 11.65
N ASN A 34 2.75 -10.36 12.92
CA ASN A 34 4.00 -10.98 13.36
C ASN A 34 4.01 -12.49 13.10
N ASP A 35 2.89 -13.17 13.27
CA ASP A 35 2.76 -14.62 13.11
C ASP A 35 2.57 -15.03 11.64
N SER A 36 2.15 -14.09 10.78
CA SER A 36 2.09 -14.31 9.32
C SER A 36 3.46 -14.31 8.63
N LEU A 37 4.52 -13.89 9.32
CA LEU A 37 5.86 -13.80 8.76
C LEU A 37 6.50 -15.20 8.66
N PRO A 38 7.03 -15.59 7.49
CA PRO A 38 7.85 -16.79 7.38
C PRO A 38 9.13 -16.64 8.22
N GLY A 39 9.75 -17.76 8.60
CA GLY A 39 10.97 -17.75 9.44
C GLY A 39 12.12 -16.90 8.86
N THR A 40 12.22 -16.81 7.53
CA THR A 40 13.18 -15.96 6.80
C THR A 40 12.96 -14.47 6.99
N LEU A 41 11.79 -14.04 7.48
CA LEU A 41 11.44 -12.65 7.78
C LEU A 41 11.20 -12.43 9.28
N SER A 42 11.78 -13.27 10.15
CA SER A 42 11.61 -13.14 11.61
C SER A 42 12.10 -11.79 12.16
N SER A 43 13.14 -11.20 11.57
CA SER A 43 13.65 -9.86 11.90
C SER A 43 12.67 -8.74 11.52
N ASN A 44 11.69 -8.99 10.64
CA ASN A 44 10.65 -8.02 10.25
C ASN A 44 9.45 -8.00 11.21
N ARG A 45 9.46 -8.82 12.28
CA ARG A 45 8.44 -8.72 13.34
C ARG A 45 8.49 -7.33 13.96
N ILE A 46 7.34 -6.68 14.11
CA ILE A 46 7.26 -5.38 14.81
C ILE A 46 7.29 -5.67 16.31
N ARG A 47 8.17 -4.97 17.04
CA ARG A 47 8.26 -5.10 18.49
C ARG A 47 6.95 -4.60 19.14
N PRO A 48 6.31 -5.41 19.99
CA PRO A 48 5.24 -4.94 20.86
C PRO A 48 5.69 -3.76 21.71
N ALA A 49 4.81 -2.79 21.89
CA ALA A 49 5.01 -1.65 22.77
C ALA A 49 3.68 -1.34 23.48
N GLY A 50 3.74 -0.49 24.51
CA GLY A 50 2.56 -0.09 25.28
C GLY A 50 1.91 -1.23 26.05
N ARG A 51 0.73 -0.97 26.61
CA ARG A 51 0.03 -1.92 27.49
C ARG A 51 -0.63 -3.09 26.77
N ALA A 52 -0.94 -2.95 25.48
CA ALA A 52 -1.63 -4.00 24.72
C ALA A 52 -0.66 -5.09 24.22
N GLY A 53 0.65 -4.80 24.18
CA GLY A 53 1.67 -5.76 23.80
C GLY A 53 1.38 -6.37 22.43
N SER A 54 1.46 -7.71 22.32
CA SER A 54 1.23 -8.41 21.05
C SER A 54 -0.22 -8.32 20.56
N ALA A 55 -1.18 -7.96 21.42
CA ALA A 55 -2.58 -7.77 21.05
C ALA A 55 -2.87 -6.34 20.55
N ALA A 56 -1.85 -5.48 20.44
CA ALA A 56 -2.00 -4.09 20.03
C ALA A 56 -2.80 -3.97 18.73
N PHE A 57 -3.74 -3.03 18.74
CA PHE A 57 -4.59 -2.67 17.62
C PHE A 57 -3.76 -1.96 16.57
N ALA A 58 -3.80 -2.47 15.35
CA ALA A 58 -3.21 -1.86 14.18
C ALA A 58 -4.27 -1.61 13.10
N VAL A 59 -4.01 -0.62 12.25
CA VAL A 59 -4.80 -0.37 11.04
C VAL A 59 -3.87 -0.31 9.85
N LEU A 60 -4.06 -1.22 8.91
CA LEU A 60 -3.43 -1.16 7.60
C LEU A 60 -4.18 -0.14 6.74
N VAL A 61 -3.44 0.85 6.22
CA VAL A 61 -3.95 1.87 5.31
C VAL A 61 -3.36 1.63 3.93
N GLY A 62 -4.22 1.61 2.92
CA GLY A 62 -3.89 1.47 1.52
C GLY A 62 -4.82 2.29 0.62
N SER A 63 -4.57 2.19 -0.66
CA SER A 63 -5.35 2.90 -1.69
C SER A 63 -5.47 2.09 -2.97
N SER A 64 -6.62 2.16 -3.62
CA SER A 64 -6.84 1.77 -5.00
C SER A 64 -6.54 2.94 -5.98
N ALA A 65 -7.09 2.89 -7.19
CA ALA A 65 -6.98 3.93 -8.20
C ALA A 65 -7.45 5.31 -7.71
N VAL A 66 -8.38 5.35 -6.74
CA VAL A 66 -9.02 6.58 -6.26
C VAL A 66 -8.04 7.62 -5.68
N LEU A 67 -6.88 7.17 -5.16
CA LEU A 67 -5.82 8.08 -4.67
C LEU A 67 -5.36 9.06 -5.73
N TRP A 68 -5.29 8.62 -6.99
CA TRP A 68 -4.70 9.41 -8.07
C TRP A 68 -5.39 10.74 -8.25
N ARG A 69 -6.73 10.75 -8.25
CA ARG A 69 -7.50 11.97 -8.40
C ARG A 69 -7.25 12.93 -7.24
N ALA A 70 -7.30 12.46 -6.00
CA ALA A 70 -7.11 13.30 -4.82
C ALA A 70 -5.68 13.88 -4.76
N PHE A 71 -4.68 13.08 -5.14
CA PHE A 71 -3.29 13.52 -5.29
C PHE A 71 -3.13 14.60 -6.36
N LEU A 72 -3.68 14.39 -7.57
CA LEU A 72 -3.59 15.36 -8.65
C LEU A 72 -4.29 16.68 -8.31
N GLN A 73 -5.47 16.62 -7.69
CA GLN A 73 -6.17 17.82 -7.21
C GLN A 73 -5.33 18.59 -6.19
N HIS A 74 -4.64 17.88 -5.29
CA HIS A 74 -3.75 18.50 -4.32
C HIS A 74 -2.56 19.18 -5.00
N CYS A 75 -1.87 18.50 -5.93
CA CYS A 75 -0.76 19.11 -6.67
C CYS A 75 -1.21 20.28 -7.55
N ALA A 76 -2.40 20.21 -8.15
CA ALA A 76 -2.95 21.32 -8.95
C ALA A 76 -3.23 22.56 -8.08
N ALA A 77 -3.73 22.36 -6.86
CA ALA A 77 -3.96 23.44 -5.90
C ALA A 77 -2.67 23.99 -5.27
N ASN A 78 -1.59 23.19 -5.25
CA ASN A 78 -0.31 23.52 -4.63
C ASN A 78 0.83 23.19 -5.62
N GLY A 79 1.00 24.02 -6.65
CA GLY A 79 1.84 23.71 -7.81
C GLY A 79 3.29 23.34 -7.49
N GLU A 80 3.84 23.85 -6.39
CA GLU A 80 5.18 23.52 -5.89
C GLU A 80 5.32 22.04 -5.48
N TRP A 81 4.22 21.36 -5.16
CA TRP A 81 4.25 19.96 -4.75
C TRP A 81 4.73 19.06 -5.86
N ALA A 82 4.37 19.32 -7.12
CA ALA A 82 4.82 18.52 -8.26
C ALA A 82 6.36 18.56 -8.43
N ALA A 83 7.01 19.60 -7.89
CA ALA A 83 8.47 19.75 -7.95
C ALA A 83 9.20 18.94 -6.87
N LEU A 84 8.52 18.44 -5.82
CA LEU A 84 9.14 17.65 -4.76
C LEU A 84 9.88 16.41 -5.31
N PRO A 85 10.87 15.86 -4.57
CA PRO A 85 11.56 14.64 -4.98
C PRO A 85 10.60 13.44 -5.10
N HIS A 86 9.70 13.29 -4.14
CA HIS A 86 8.74 12.19 -4.06
C HIS A 86 7.32 12.73 -3.75
N PRO A 87 6.66 13.39 -4.70
CA PRO A 87 5.47 14.18 -4.40
C PRO A 87 4.28 13.32 -3.96
N LEU A 88 4.16 12.09 -4.47
CA LEU A 88 3.12 11.17 -4.05
C LEU A 88 3.32 10.68 -2.60
N GLU A 89 4.57 10.43 -2.21
CA GLU A 89 4.89 9.99 -0.84
C GLU A 89 4.66 11.13 0.15
N ALA A 90 5.11 12.34 -0.20
CA ALA A 90 4.82 13.55 0.57
C ALA A 90 3.30 13.78 0.72
N TYR A 91 2.53 13.58 -0.36
CA TYR A 91 1.06 13.71 -0.29
C TYR A 91 0.45 12.68 0.64
N VAL A 92 0.87 11.42 0.54
CA VAL A 92 0.37 10.34 1.39
C VAL A 92 0.65 10.64 2.86
N GLU A 93 1.87 11.02 3.19
CA GLU A 93 2.27 11.35 4.56
C GLU A 93 1.48 12.55 5.09
N CYS A 94 1.36 13.62 4.31
CA CYS A 94 0.63 14.82 4.69
C CYS A 94 -0.86 14.52 4.89
N ALA A 95 -1.49 13.82 3.95
CA ALA A 95 -2.92 13.53 3.98
C ALA A 95 -3.30 12.63 5.16
N VAL A 96 -2.51 11.57 5.42
CA VAL A 96 -2.73 10.69 6.57
C VAL A 96 -2.45 11.45 7.87
N SER A 97 -1.31 12.13 8.00
CA SER A 97 -0.94 12.85 9.23
C SER A 97 -1.96 13.93 9.60
N ALA A 98 -2.53 14.63 8.62
CA ALA A 98 -3.59 15.61 8.85
C ALA A 98 -4.85 14.98 9.48
N VAL A 99 -5.24 13.77 9.06
CA VAL A 99 -6.35 13.03 9.70
C VAL A 99 -5.95 12.61 11.12
N LEU A 100 -4.76 12.04 11.30
CA LEU A 100 -4.30 11.56 12.61
C LEU A 100 -4.24 12.67 13.65
N ALA A 101 -3.80 13.88 13.26
CA ALA A 101 -3.75 15.05 14.13
C ALA A 101 -5.14 15.51 14.63
N SER A 102 -6.21 15.14 13.92
CA SER A 102 -7.59 15.44 14.30
C SER A 102 -8.26 14.35 15.14
N LEU A 103 -7.62 13.19 15.31
CA LEU A 103 -8.17 12.11 16.11
C LEU A 103 -8.07 12.44 17.60
N PRO A 104 -9.11 12.11 18.40
CA PRO A 104 -9.04 12.27 19.85
C PRO A 104 -8.00 11.35 20.48
N GLN A 105 -7.67 10.25 19.81
CA GLN A 105 -6.63 9.31 20.19
C GLN A 105 -5.82 8.95 18.95
N PRO A 106 -4.72 9.65 18.64
CA PRO A 106 -3.84 9.31 17.53
C PRO A 106 -3.08 8.00 17.79
N PRO A 107 -2.60 7.31 16.73
CA PRO A 107 -1.74 6.15 16.90
C PRO A 107 -0.43 6.55 17.57
N ALA A 108 0.14 5.65 18.37
CA ALA A 108 1.43 5.84 19.02
C ALA A 108 2.58 5.82 18.00
N ARG A 109 2.44 5.04 16.93
CA ARG A 109 3.45 4.91 15.87
C ARG A 109 2.78 4.83 14.50
N VAL A 110 3.44 5.39 13.49
CA VAL A 110 3.08 5.23 12.08
C VAL A 110 4.26 4.61 11.36
N VAL A 111 4.02 3.49 10.68
CA VAL A 111 5.05 2.82 9.88
C VAL A 111 4.70 2.94 8.41
N TRP A 112 5.53 3.66 7.65
CA TRP A 112 5.32 3.90 6.23
C TRP A 112 5.86 2.77 5.35
N SER A 113 5.19 2.46 4.25
CA SER A 113 5.60 1.39 3.32
C SER A 113 6.89 1.71 2.57
N HIS A 114 7.20 2.99 2.38
CA HIS A 114 8.35 3.48 1.60
C HIS A 114 9.53 3.88 2.48
N SER A 115 9.49 3.66 3.78
CA SER A 115 10.57 4.05 4.70
C SER A 115 10.97 2.92 5.65
N GLN A 116 12.24 2.90 6.03
CA GLN A 116 12.72 2.02 7.09
C GLN A 116 12.22 2.50 8.45
N THR A 117 12.01 1.55 9.36
CA THR A 117 11.66 1.82 10.76
C THR A 117 12.57 1.03 11.69
N ASP A 118 12.86 1.60 12.85
CA ASP A 118 13.63 1.02 13.95
C ASP A 118 12.78 0.13 14.87
N CYS A 119 11.46 0.05 14.65
CA CYS A 119 10.56 -0.71 15.50
C CYS A 119 10.50 -2.22 15.20
N LEU A 120 11.31 -2.72 14.26
CA LEU A 120 11.39 -4.13 13.89
C LEU A 120 12.35 -4.90 14.79
N ALA A 121 12.12 -6.19 15.00
CA ALA A 121 12.92 -7.06 15.85
C ALA A 121 14.40 -7.14 15.46
N GLY A 122 14.74 -6.90 14.18
CA GLY A 122 16.11 -6.85 13.69
C GLY A 122 16.98 -5.78 14.36
N GLU A 123 18.30 -5.96 14.25
CA GLU A 123 19.31 -5.08 14.88
C GLU A 123 19.45 -3.72 14.19
N ALA A 124 19.02 -3.61 12.93
CA ALA A 124 19.06 -2.40 12.13
C ALA A 124 17.65 -2.01 11.62
N PRO A 125 17.40 -0.73 11.31
CA PRO A 125 16.17 -0.30 10.69
C PRO A 125 15.86 -1.09 9.40
N GLY A 126 14.59 -1.39 9.18
CA GLY A 126 14.16 -2.18 8.03
C GLY A 126 12.75 -1.84 7.57
N TYR A 127 12.34 -2.47 6.47
CA TYR A 127 11.00 -2.30 5.91
C TYR A 127 10.01 -3.31 6.49
N VAL A 128 8.81 -2.85 6.83
CA VAL A 128 7.69 -3.73 7.17
C VAL A 128 7.23 -4.49 5.94
N ALA A 129 6.98 -5.79 6.11
CA ALA A 129 6.41 -6.62 5.05
C ALA A 129 4.90 -6.35 4.92
N MET A 130 4.51 -5.18 4.40
CA MET A 130 3.11 -4.71 4.38
C MET A 130 2.13 -5.73 3.78
N GLN A 131 2.58 -6.51 2.79
CA GLN A 131 1.77 -7.55 2.17
C GLN A 131 1.34 -8.64 3.15
N ARG A 132 2.17 -8.92 4.15
CA ARG A 132 1.85 -9.86 5.24
C ARG A 132 0.81 -9.28 6.17
N ALA A 133 0.83 -7.98 6.45
CA ALA A 133 -0.25 -7.31 7.18
C ALA A 133 -1.58 -7.39 6.41
N ALA A 134 -1.56 -7.20 5.08
CA ALA A 134 -2.75 -7.32 4.24
C ALA A 134 -3.33 -8.74 4.24
N VAL A 135 -2.49 -9.77 4.18
CA VAL A 135 -2.94 -11.17 4.28
C VAL A 135 -3.50 -11.45 5.67
N ALA A 136 -2.78 -11.04 6.72
CA ALA A 136 -3.15 -11.28 8.11
C ALA A 136 -4.49 -10.62 8.50
N ALA A 137 -4.77 -9.45 7.93
CA ALA A 137 -6.02 -8.70 8.10
C ALA A 137 -7.15 -9.20 7.19
N GLY A 138 -6.91 -10.21 6.33
CA GLY A 138 -7.90 -10.67 5.35
C GLY A 138 -8.19 -9.66 4.23
N THR A 139 -7.35 -8.66 4.03
CA THR A 139 -7.51 -7.59 3.04
C THR A 139 -7.33 -8.09 1.61
N ALA A 140 -6.32 -8.93 1.38
CA ALA A 140 -5.98 -9.40 0.04
C ALA A 140 -5.28 -10.76 0.08
N TRP A 141 -5.45 -11.52 -0.99
CA TRP A 141 -4.71 -12.76 -1.20
C TRP A 141 -3.33 -12.47 -1.78
N LEU A 142 -2.28 -13.17 -1.33
CA LEU A 142 -0.90 -13.00 -1.81
C LEU A 142 -0.54 -14.11 -2.79
N ASP A 143 -0.26 -13.75 -4.04
CA ASP A 143 0.17 -14.71 -5.04
C ASP A 143 1.59 -15.22 -4.73
N PRO A 144 1.79 -16.53 -4.52
CA PRO A 144 3.10 -17.08 -4.20
C PRO A 144 4.10 -17.00 -5.36
N CYS A 145 3.64 -16.84 -6.60
CA CYS A 145 4.49 -16.82 -7.79
C CYS A 145 5.07 -15.43 -8.13
N SER A 146 4.24 -14.39 -8.04
CA SER A 146 4.63 -13.00 -8.35
C SER A 146 4.85 -12.13 -7.12
N HIS A 147 4.48 -12.63 -5.94
CA HIS A 147 4.43 -11.86 -4.69
C HIS A 147 3.53 -10.62 -4.78
N LEU A 148 2.58 -10.56 -5.71
CA LEU A 148 1.60 -9.48 -5.79
C LEU A 148 0.35 -9.84 -4.98
N LEU A 149 -0.30 -8.81 -4.42
CA LEU A 149 -1.59 -8.96 -3.76
C LEU A 149 -2.72 -8.91 -4.78
N VAL A 150 -3.80 -9.64 -4.52
CA VAL A 150 -5.07 -9.57 -5.23
C VAL A 150 -6.19 -9.28 -4.23
N HIS A 151 -6.68 -8.04 -4.25
CA HIS A 151 -7.79 -7.57 -3.43
C HIS A 151 -9.13 -8.02 -4.06
N PRO A 152 -10.11 -8.50 -3.27
CA PRO A 152 -11.40 -8.97 -3.81
C PRO A 152 -12.14 -7.96 -4.69
N ARG A 153 -12.04 -6.66 -4.35
CA ARG A 153 -12.70 -5.57 -5.09
C ARG A 153 -11.81 -4.88 -6.13
N HIS A 154 -10.51 -4.82 -5.89
CA HIS A 154 -9.59 -3.97 -6.66
C HIS A 154 -8.64 -4.81 -7.52
N GLY A 155 -8.74 -6.14 -7.47
CA GLY A 155 -7.78 -7.03 -8.09
C GLY A 155 -6.37 -6.70 -7.58
N PRO A 156 -5.36 -6.74 -8.45
CA PRO A 156 -4.00 -6.37 -8.06
C PRO A 156 -3.74 -4.86 -8.10
N TRP A 157 -4.78 -4.04 -8.27
CA TRP A 157 -4.70 -2.59 -8.40
C TRP A 157 -4.88 -1.89 -7.05
N LEU A 158 -3.94 -2.18 -6.17
CA LEU A 158 -3.81 -1.55 -4.87
C LEU A 158 -2.36 -1.18 -4.57
N SER A 159 -2.20 -0.29 -3.59
CA SER A 159 -0.93 0.04 -2.96
C SER A 159 -1.16 0.20 -1.45
N LEU A 160 -0.35 -0.49 -0.65
CA LEU A 160 -0.33 -0.34 0.80
C LEU A 160 0.56 0.86 1.16
N ARG A 161 0.16 1.66 2.14
CA ARG A 161 0.76 2.97 2.42
C ARG A 161 1.39 3.03 3.80
N CYS A 162 0.66 2.61 4.83
CA CYS A 162 1.20 2.58 6.18
C CYS A 162 0.44 1.60 7.09
N LEU A 163 1.06 1.35 8.24
CA LEU A 163 0.45 0.69 9.38
C LEU A 163 0.38 1.70 10.53
N LEU A 164 -0.82 1.93 11.04
CA LEU A 164 -1.06 2.76 12.23
C LEU A 164 -1.08 1.85 13.45
N LEU A 165 -0.26 2.11 14.46
CA LEU A 165 -0.14 1.28 15.65
C LEU A 165 -0.67 2.02 16.88
N PHE A 166 -1.70 1.45 17.50
CA PHE A 166 -2.29 1.91 18.75
C PHE A 166 -1.82 0.97 19.87
N ASP A 167 -0.59 1.16 20.32
CA ASP A 167 0.14 0.29 21.28
C ASP A 167 -0.57 0.03 22.62
N ASP A 168 -1.56 0.86 22.89
CA ASP A 168 -2.30 0.92 24.12
C ASP A 168 -3.76 0.42 23.99
N LEU A 169 -4.22 0.15 22.77
CA LEU A 169 -5.53 -0.44 22.50
C LEU A 169 -5.33 -1.88 22.03
N ALA A 170 -6.15 -2.80 22.50
CA ALA A 170 -6.14 -4.18 21.99
C ALA A 170 -7.18 -4.35 20.89
N TRP A 171 -6.83 -5.08 19.82
CA TRP A 171 -7.82 -5.57 18.86
C TRP A 171 -8.34 -6.93 19.34
N ALA A 172 -9.59 -6.96 19.78
CA ALA A 172 -10.18 -8.12 20.46
C ALA A 172 -10.97 -9.05 19.52
N GLU A 173 -11.14 -8.69 18.25
CA GLU A 173 -11.85 -9.55 17.29
C GLU A 173 -11.01 -10.76 16.92
N ALA A 174 -11.64 -11.79 16.35
CA ALA A 174 -10.95 -12.98 15.86
C ALA A 174 -10.27 -12.68 14.51
N GLN A 175 -9.15 -13.37 14.25
CA GLN A 175 -8.48 -13.27 12.96
C GLN A 175 -9.41 -13.80 11.85
N PRO A 176 -9.61 -13.05 10.75
CA PRO A 176 -10.39 -13.57 9.64
C PRO A 176 -9.68 -14.79 9.01
N PRO A 177 -10.44 -15.75 8.44
CA PRO A 177 -9.83 -16.85 7.71
C PRO A 177 -9.05 -16.31 6.50
N PRO A 178 -7.97 -16.99 6.07
CA PRO A 178 -7.25 -16.62 4.86
C PRO A 178 -8.19 -16.57 3.65
N LEU A 179 -8.03 -15.55 2.80
CA LEU A 179 -8.78 -15.48 1.55
C LEU A 179 -8.42 -16.66 0.63
N PRO A 180 -9.40 -17.27 -0.05
CA PRO A 180 -9.13 -18.30 -1.05
C PRO A 180 -8.39 -17.71 -2.25
N CYS A 181 -7.70 -18.56 -3.02
CA CYS A 181 -7.08 -18.15 -4.28
C CYS A 181 -8.18 -17.62 -5.22
N PRO A 182 -8.09 -16.35 -5.68
CA PRO A 182 -9.09 -15.77 -6.58
C PRO A 182 -8.81 -16.10 -8.05
N LEU A 183 -7.69 -16.77 -8.35
CA LEU A 183 -7.21 -16.98 -9.71
C LEU A 183 -7.80 -18.25 -10.31
N ALA A 184 -8.17 -18.19 -11.59
CA ALA A 184 -8.53 -19.36 -12.37
C ALA A 184 -7.31 -20.30 -12.55
N PRO A 185 -7.53 -21.61 -12.75
CA PRO A 185 -6.45 -22.56 -13.05
C PRO A 185 -5.56 -22.09 -14.20
N GLY A 186 -4.24 -22.26 -14.07
CA GLY A 186 -3.26 -21.88 -15.10
C GLY A 186 -2.82 -20.42 -15.09
N VAL A 187 -3.59 -19.50 -14.49
CA VAL A 187 -3.23 -18.07 -14.39
C VAL A 187 -1.90 -17.89 -13.66
N GLN A 188 -1.69 -18.61 -12.56
CA GLN A 188 -0.44 -18.53 -11.80
C GLN A 188 0.80 -18.90 -12.62
N GLN A 189 0.70 -19.88 -13.52
CA GLN A 189 1.82 -20.26 -14.39
C GLN A 189 2.13 -19.15 -15.41
N ALA A 190 1.08 -18.55 -15.98
CA ALA A 190 1.21 -17.45 -16.93
C ALA A 190 1.76 -16.17 -16.27
N VAL A 191 1.38 -15.91 -15.01
CA VAL A 191 1.90 -14.81 -14.19
C VAL A 191 3.36 -15.06 -13.82
N ARG A 192 3.70 -16.27 -13.40
CA ARG A 192 5.09 -16.66 -13.08
C ARG A 192 6.04 -16.41 -14.24
N ALA A 193 5.69 -16.85 -15.44
CA ALA A 193 6.52 -16.65 -16.63
C ALA A 193 6.75 -15.15 -16.93
N ARG A 194 5.73 -14.31 -16.77
CA ARG A 194 5.84 -12.85 -16.95
C ARG A 194 6.69 -12.20 -15.86
N PHE A 195 6.50 -12.62 -14.62
CA PHE A 195 7.28 -12.15 -13.48
C PHE A 195 8.77 -12.47 -13.66
N GLU A 196 9.10 -13.71 -14.01
CA GLU A 196 10.49 -14.14 -14.28
C GLU A 196 11.10 -13.31 -15.43
N ALA A 197 10.35 -13.08 -16.52
CA ALA A 197 10.82 -12.23 -17.62
C ALA A 197 11.07 -10.77 -17.19
N ALA A 198 10.15 -10.17 -16.42
CA ALA A 198 10.29 -8.78 -15.93
C ALA A 198 11.47 -8.65 -14.95
N LEU A 199 11.65 -9.63 -14.06
CA LEU A 199 12.78 -9.70 -13.14
C LEU A 199 14.10 -9.82 -13.91
N HIS A 200 14.19 -10.72 -14.89
CA HIS A 200 15.39 -10.87 -15.72
C HIS A 200 15.73 -9.58 -16.51
N ALA A 201 14.72 -8.87 -17.00
CA ALA A 201 14.92 -7.61 -17.71
C ALA A 201 15.41 -6.48 -16.77
N THR A 202 14.99 -6.51 -15.50
CA THR A 202 15.39 -5.53 -14.47
C THR A 202 16.81 -5.79 -13.95
N SER A 203 17.21 -7.07 -13.77
CA SER A 203 18.49 -7.46 -13.15
C SER A 203 19.72 -7.31 -14.06
N ARG A 204 19.55 -7.07 -15.37
CA ARG A 204 20.68 -6.81 -16.28
C ARG A 204 21.12 -5.34 -16.15
N GLY A 205 21.91 -5.06 -15.11
CA GLY A 205 22.42 -3.75 -14.67
C GLY A 205 23.33 -2.99 -15.65
N SER A 206 22.88 -2.77 -16.88
CA SER A 206 23.39 -1.71 -17.75
C SER A 206 22.44 -0.51 -17.62
N ILE A 207 22.98 0.71 -17.57
CA ILE A 207 22.18 1.96 -17.56
C ILE A 207 21.19 1.86 -18.72
N PRO A 208 19.88 1.70 -18.46
CA PRO A 208 18.97 1.42 -19.55
C PRO A 208 18.82 2.67 -20.41
N GLN A 209 18.92 2.54 -21.74
CA GLN A 209 18.44 3.59 -22.64
C GLN A 209 16.96 3.88 -22.33
N ARG A 210 16.44 5.10 -22.62
CA ARG A 210 15.05 5.47 -22.30
C ARG A 210 14.02 4.41 -22.76
N ASP A 211 14.21 3.85 -23.94
CA ASP A 211 13.36 2.77 -24.50
C ASP A 211 13.41 1.48 -23.69
N GLN A 212 14.54 1.17 -23.06
CA GLN A 212 14.71 0.01 -22.19
C GLN A 212 14.04 0.22 -20.83
N VAL A 213 14.09 1.44 -20.27
CA VAL A 213 13.27 1.80 -19.09
C VAL A 213 11.80 1.64 -19.42
N GLN A 214 11.36 2.14 -20.59
CA GLN A 214 9.97 2.04 -21.04
C GLN A 214 9.49 0.59 -21.14
N ARG A 215 10.26 -0.28 -21.82
CA ARG A 215 9.88 -1.70 -21.95
C ARG A 215 9.84 -2.44 -20.62
N VAL A 216 10.72 -2.12 -19.67
CA VAL A 216 10.79 -2.86 -18.39
C VAL A 216 9.57 -2.60 -17.51
N TRP A 217 9.09 -1.35 -17.40
CA TRP A 217 7.90 -1.11 -16.56
C TRP A 217 6.61 -1.65 -17.17
N GLU A 218 6.49 -1.63 -18.50
CA GLU A 218 5.38 -2.26 -19.22
C GLU A 218 5.33 -3.78 -18.94
N MET A 219 6.47 -4.46 -18.82
CA MET A 219 6.53 -5.87 -18.41
C MET A 219 6.04 -6.09 -16.97
N TRP A 220 6.35 -5.16 -16.06
CA TRP A 220 5.83 -5.21 -14.69
C TRP A 220 4.31 -4.97 -14.65
N VAL A 221 3.79 -4.05 -15.48
CA VAL A 221 2.35 -3.85 -15.64
C VAL A 221 1.68 -5.10 -16.21
N ALA A 222 2.23 -5.71 -17.25
CA ALA A 222 1.70 -6.93 -17.85
C ALA A 222 1.68 -8.11 -16.87
N THR A 223 2.66 -8.19 -15.96
CA THR A 223 2.67 -9.18 -14.88
C THR A 223 1.48 -8.96 -13.93
N ARG A 224 1.22 -7.70 -13.56
CA ARG A 224 0.08 -7.32 -12.70
C ARG A 224 -1.25 -7.56 -13.41
N GLU A 225 -1.39 -7.16 -14.67
CA GLU A 225 -2.58 -7.39 -15.49
C GLU A 225 -2.92 -8.88 -15.64
N ALA A 226 -1.91 -9.74 -15.77
CA ALA A 226 -2.13 -11.17 -15.94
C ALA A 226 -2.84 -11.83 -14.73
N LEU A 227 -2.76 -11.23 -13.53
CA LEU A 227 -3.51 -11.71 -12.36
C LEU A 227 -5.01 -11.43 -12.47
N SER A 228 -5.40 -10.37 -13.17
CA SER A 228 -6.81 -10.00 -13.34
C SER A 228 -6.99 -9.16 -14.62
N PRO A 229 -7.01 -9.81 -15.79
CA PRO A 229 -7.10 -9.12 -17.07
C PRO A 229 -8.40 -8.31 -17.18
N GLY A 230 -8.30 -7.05 -17.62
CA GLY A 230 -9.48 -6.18 -17.81
C GLY A 230 -10.20 -5.77 -16.52
N HIS A 231 -9.58 -5.93 -15.36
CA HIS A 231 -10.20 -5.61 -14.08
C HIS A 231 -10.64 -4.13 -14.01
N PRO A 232 -11.88 -3.80 -13.61
CA PRO A 232 -12.42 -2.43 -13.64
C PRO A 232 -11.68 -1.46 -12.71
N GLY A 233 -11.05 -1.98 -11.64
CA GLY A 233 -10.19 -1.20 -10.75
C GLY A 233 -8.79 -0.88 -11.29
N ARG A 234 -8.48 -1.24 -12.54
CA ARG A 234 -7.17 -0.95 -13.16
C ARG A 234 -6.88 0.55 -13.13
N TYR A 235 -5.65 0.89 -12.78
CA TYR A 235 -5.17 2.27 -12.83
C TYR A 235 -5.22 2.80 -14.27
N CYS A 236 -5.51 4.08 -14.45
CA CYS A 236 -5.40 4.70 -15.76
C CYS A 236 -3.92 4.72 -16.22
N ASP A 237 -3.69 4.89 -17.51
CA ASP A 237 -2.35 4.75 -18.07
C ASP A 237 -1.36 5.79 -17.53
N SER A 238 -1.82 7.02 -17.29
CA SER A 238 -0.96 8.06 -16.68
C SER A 238 -0.59 7.72 -15.23
N GLN A 239 -1.52 7.15 -14.46
CA GLN A 239 -1.24 6.68 -13.10
C GLN A 239 -0.24 5.52 -13.12
N LEU A 240 -0.40 4.56 -14.04
CA LEU A 240 0.54 3.44 -14.19
C LEU A 240 1.94 3.95 -14.53
N GLN A 241 2.05 4.72 -15.61
CA GLN A 241 3.33 5.24 -16.06
C GLN A 241 4.00 6.04 -14.95
N TYR A 242 3.26 6.90 -14.25
CA TYR A 242 3.81 7.68 -13.15
C TYR A 242 4.31 6.80 -11.98
N HIS A 243 3.55 5.78 -11.56
CA HIS A 243 3.98 4.92 -10.44
C HIS A 243 5.27 4.15 -10.72
N TYR A 244 5.49 3.75 -11.98
CA TYR A 244 6.69 2.99 -12.35
C TYR A 244 7.88 3.85 -12.75
N THR A 245 7.65 5.00 -13.39
CA THR A 245 8.73 5.83 -13.96
C THR A 245 9.04 7.07 -13.13
N ARG A 246 8.10 7.50 -12.28
CA ARG A 246 8.13 8.80 -11.58
C ARG A 246 8.30 9.99 -12.53
N ASN A 247 7.87 9.86 -13.80
CA ASN A 247 8.00 10.91 -14.80
C ASN A 247 7.17 12.16 -14.42
N LYS A 248 7.86 13.27 -14.18
CA LYS A 248 7.25 14.55 -13.80
C LYS A 248 6.46 15.21 -14.92
N GLU A 249 6.76 14.92 -16.19
CA GLU A 249 5.96 15.39 -17.32
C GLU A 249 4.57 14.76 -17.29
N VAL A 250 4.50 13.43 -17.12
CA VAL A 250 3.23 12.69 -16.97
C VAL A 250 2.41 13.23 -15.79
N LEU A 251 3.08 13.59 -14.68
CA LEU A 251 2.43 14.22 -13.53
C LEU A 251 1.82 15.58 -13.91
N ARG A 252 2.59 16.47 -14.54
CA ARG A 252 2.13 17.81 -14.96
C ARG A 252 0.95 17.71 -15.91
N ASP A 253 1.05 16.88 -16.95
CA ASP A 253 -0.02 16.71 -17.95
C ASP A 253 -1.30 16.15 -17.29
N SER A 254 -1.14 15.23 -16.34
CA SER A 254 -2.27 14.69 -15.56
C SER A 254 -2.92 15.74 -14.65
N MET A 255 -2.14 16.65 -14.07
CA MET A 255 -2.65 17.75 -13.25
C MET A 255 -3.48 18.72 -14.10
N GLU A 256 -2.98 19.10 -15.27
CA GLU A 256 -3.69 19.99 -16.21
C GLU A 256 -5.05 19.40 -16.63
N ALA A 257 -5.10 18.10 -16.92
CA ALA A 257 -6.35 17.41 -17.26
C ALA A 257 -7.39 17.43 -16.12
N VAL A 258 -6.95 17.30 -14.87
CA VAL A 258 -7.85 17.35 -13.70
C VAL A 258 -8.35 18.77 -13.42
N SER A 259 -7.54 19.79 -13.67
CA SER A 259 -7.96 21.20 -13.55
C SER A 259 -8.97 21.60 -14.63
N ALA A 260 -8.87 21.04 -15.83
CA ALA A 260 -9.80 21.32 -16.93
C ALA A 260 -11.20 20.69 -16.76
N THR A 261 -11.36 19.77 -15.79
CA THR A 261 -12.61 19.06 -15.52
C THR A 261 -13.33 19.59 -14.26
N GLN A 262 -12.86 20.70 -13.69
CA GLN A 262 -13.49 21.42 -12.57
C GLN A 262 -14.22 22.65 -13.09
#